data_AF-A0AAU2LGE3-F1
#
_entry.id   AF-A0AAU2LGE3-F1
#
_cell.length_a   1.000
_cell.length_b   1.000
_cell.length_c   1.000
_cell.angle_alpha   90.00
_cell.angle_beta   90.00
_cell.angle_gamma   90.00
#
_symmetry.space_group_name_H-M   'P 1'
#
loop_
_entity.id
_entity.type
_entity.pdbx_description
1 polymer ?
#
loop_
_entity_poly.entity_id
_entity_poly.type
_entity_poly.pdbx_seq_one_letter_code
_entity_poly.pdbx_strand_id
1 'polypeptide(L)'
;MGADPVRGLWKLRRLTDREREVFLLVGTGAGNRHLARELGITERTVKAHIARIVEKLEQQTRLQVAVLAVLAHEQLCSDPRCEDHETGVPPGFSVTAAA
;
A
#
# COMPACT_ATOMS: atom_id res chain seq x y z
N MET A 1 20.94 -7.30 -1.98
CA MET A 1 20.25 -8.00 -0.88
C MET A 1 18.76 -7.93 -1.21
N GLY A 2 18.21 -8.97 -1.83
CA GLY A 2 16.80 -9.00 -2.23
C GLY A 2 15.95 -9.13 -0.98
N ALA A 3 15.28 -8.06 -0.59
CA ALA A 3 14.29 -8.13 0.47
C ALA A 3 13.10 -8.91 -0.08
N ASP A 4 12.75 -10.00 0.61
CA ASP A 4 11.55 -10.76 0.34
C ASP A 4 10.32 -9.84 0.49
N PRO A 5 9.61 -9.51 -0.62
CA PRO A 5 8.49 -8.59 -0.58
C PRO A 5 7.26 -9.21 0.09
N VAL A 6 7.23 -10.54 0.30
CA VAL A 6 6.13 -11.22 1.00
C VAL A 6 6.39 -11.40 2.50
N ARG A 7 7.59 -11.05 2.97
CA ARG A 7 7.88 -10.98 4.40
C ARG A 7 6.88 -10.01 5.03
N GLY A 8 6.09 -10.46 6.00
CA GLY A 8 5.10 -9.60 6.68
C GLY A 8 3.65 -9.74 6.22
N LEU A 9 3.34 -10.60 5.24
CA LEU A 9 1.94 -10.94 4.87
C LEU A 9 1.08 -11.32 6.10
N TRP A 10 1.61 -12.16 6.99
CA TRP A 10 0.90 -12.57 8.21
C TRP A 10 0.66 -11.43 9.22
N LYS A 11 1.39 -10.31 9.08
CA LYS A 11 1.24 -9.12 9.93
C LYS A 11 0.21 -8.13 9.42
N LEU A 12 -0.39 -8.35 8.25
CA LEU A 12 -1.49 -7.51 7.75
C LEU A 12 -2.64 -7.41 8.77
N ARG A 13 -2.84 -8.47 9.57
CA ARG A 13 -3.82 -8.48 10.68
C ARG A 13 -3.53 -7.45 11.79
N ARG A 14 -2.30 -6.92 11.89
CA ARG A 14 -1.88 -5.91 12.88
C ARG A 14 -2.15 -4.47 12.42
N LEU A 15 -2.49 -4.28 11.15
CA LEU A 15 -2.87 -2.97 10.65
C LEU A 15 -4.26 -2.60 11.17
N THR A 16 -4.39 -1.38 11.69
CA THR A 16 -5.70 -0.80 12.02
C THR A 16 -6.48 -0.53 10.74
N ASP A 17 -7.79 -0.31 10.84
CA ASP A 17 -8.63 -0.03 9.67
C ASP A 17 -8.09 1.14 8.86
N ARG A 18 -7.71 2.22 9.55
CA ARG A 18 -7.13 3.40 8.89
C ARG A 18 -5.77 3.14 8.26
N GLU A 19 -4.95 2.28 8.86
CA GLU A 19 -3.67 1.87 8.26
C GLU A 19 -3.88 0.96 7.04
N ARG A 20 -4.92 0.13 7.03
CA ARG A 20 -5.30 -0.71 5.88
C ARG A 20 -5.75 0.14 4.70
N GLU A 21 -6.56 1.17 4.94
CA GLU A 21 -6.95 2.12 3.89
C GLU A 21 -5.74 2.81 3.26
N VAL A 22 -4.82 3.33 4.10
CA VAL A 22 -3.57 3.92 3.61
C VAL A 22 -2.72 2.89 2.86
N PHE A 23 -2.63 1.67 3.39
CA PHE A 23 -1.85 0.58 2.80
C PHE A 23 -2.35 0.22 1.39
N LEU A 24 -3.66 0.05 1.21
CA LEU A 24 -4.27 -0.22 -0.10
C LEU A 24 -4.02 0.93 -1.09
N LEU A 25 -4.20 2.18 -0.65
CA LEU A 25 -3.91 3.34 -1.50
C LEU A 25 -2.43 3.46 -1.87
N VAL A 26 -1.51 3.05 -0.99
CA VAL A 26 -0.08 3.00 -1.34
C VAL A 26 0.19 2.00 -2.46
N GLY A 27 -0.58 0.91 -2.55
CA GLY A 27 -0.53 -0.07 -3.64
C GLY A 27 -0.80 0.54 -5.02
N THR A 28 -1.58 1.61 -5.10
CA THR A 28 -1.84 2.36 -6.35
C THR A 28 -0.62 3.08 -6.91
N GLY A 29 0.45 3.22 -6.11
CA GLY A 29 1.62 4.02 -6.45
C GLY A 29 1.45 5.53 -6.23
N ALA A 30 0.23 6.00 -5.92
CA ALA A 30 -0.07 7.42 -5.72
C ALA A 30 0.78 8.09 -4.63
N GLY A 31 1.22 9.33 -4.90
CA GLY A 31 2.07 10.09 -3.98
C GLY A 31 1.32 10.60 -2.75
N ASN A 32 2.07 11.01 -1.70
CA ASN A 32 1.50 11.43 -0.41
C ASN A 32 0.45 12.53 -0.53
N ARG A 33 0.62 13.48 -1.46
CA ARG A 33 -0.35 14.56 -1.72
C ARG A 33 -1.70 14.05 -2.22
N HIS A 34 -1.67 13.04 -3.09
CA HIS A 34 -2.88 12.42 -3.61
C HIS A 34 -3.59 11.63 -2.50
N LEU A 35 -2.84 10.78 -1.78
CA LEU A 35 -3.34 10.04 -0.61
C LEU A 35 -3.95 10.97 0.43
N ALA A 36 -3.30 12.09 0.73
CA ALA A 36 -3.78 13.09 1.69
C ALA A 36 -5.16 13.63 1.30
N ARG A 37 -5.37 13.93 0.01
CA ARG A 37 -6.65 14.41 -0.52
C ARG A 37 -7.73 13.33 -0.48
N GLU A 38 -7.44 12.11 -0.96
CA GLU A 38 -8.34 10.96 -0.92
C GLU A 38 -8.82 10.68 0.51
N LEU A 39 -7.89 10.71 1.46
CA LEU A 39 -8.15 10.36 2.85
C LEU A 39 -8.66 11.56 3.69
N GLY A 40 -8.68 12.79 3.17
CA GLY A 40 -9.06 13.97 3.92
C GLY A 40 -8.10 14.32 5.08
N ILE A 41 -6.80 14.04 4.93
CA ILE A 41 -5.76 14.27 5.96
C ILE A 41 -4.59 15.07 5.38
N THR A 42 -3.60 15.42 6.22
CA THR A 42 -2.39 16.11 5.75
C THR A 42 -1.34 15.14 5.19
N GLU A 43 -0.47 15.61 4.30
CA GLU A 43 0.69 14.81 3.83
C GLU A 43 1.60 14.35 4.96
N ARG A 44 1.73 15.15 6.03
CA ARG A 44 2.49 14.78 7.24
C ARG A 44 1.84 13.57 7.91
N THR A 45 0.52 13.54 8.00
CA THR A 45 -0.25 12.42 8.56
C THR A 45 -0.09 11.17 7.71
N VAL A 46 -0.14 11.30 6.36
CA VAL A 46 0.13 10.19 5.43
C VAL A 46 1.52 9.60 5.68
N LYS A 47 2.56 10.43 5.76
CA LYS A 47 3.94 9.97 6.04
C LYS A 47 4.02 9.23 7.37
N ALA A 48 3.33 9.72 8.40
CA ALA A 48 3.28 9.06 9.71
C ALA A 48 2.59 7.69 9.65
N HIS A 49 1.48 7.56 8.90
CA HIS A 49 0.84 6.27 8.66
C HIS A 49 1.77 5.31 7.91
N ILE A 50 2.41 5.74 6.83
CA ILE A 50 3.34 4.91 6.05
C ILE A 50 4.50 4.43 6.92
N ALA A 51 5.09 5.31 7.76
CA ALA A 51 6.17 4.92 8.66
C ALA A 51 5.73 3.82 9.65
N ARG A 52 4.54 3.96 10.25
CA ARG A 52 3.98 2.94 11.15
C ARG A 52 3.68 1.62 10.42
N ILE A 53 3.19 1.68 9.19
CA ILE A 53 2.92 0.51 8.36
C ILE A 53 4.22 -0.22 8.04
N VAL A 54 5.26 0.50 7.60
CA VAL A 54 6.60 -0.04 7.34
C VAL A 54 7.12 -0.77 8.58
N GLU A 55 7.04 -0.13 9.75
CA GLU A 55 7.46 -0.73 11.03
C GLU A 55 6.64 -1.98 11.38
N LYS A 56 5.31 -1.90 11.35
CA LYS A 56 4.40 -3.01 11.69
C LYS A 56 4.59 -4.22 10.79
N LEU A 57 4.87 -4.00 9.50
CA LEU A 57 5.05 -5.04 8.51
C LEU A 57 6.51 -5.51 8.40
N GLU A 58 7.44 -4.93 9.18
CA GLU A 58 8.89 -5.15 9.08
C GLU A 58 9.45 -4.94 7.65
N GLN A 59 8.88 -3.97 6.94
CA GLN A 59 9.42 -3.52 5.66
C GLN A 59 10.50 -2.47 5.89
N GLN A 60 11.26 -2.17 4.85
CA GLN A 60 12.28 -1.14 4.84
C GLN A 60 11.90 0.05 3.98
N THR A 61 11.04 -0.16 2.97
CA THR A 61 10.72 0.88 1.99
C THR A 61 9.23 0.96 1.68
N ARG A 62 8.79 2.16 1.27
CA ARG A 62 7.45 2.36 0.70
C ARG A 62 7.20 1.45 -0.50
N LEU A 63 8.23 1.18 -1.33
CA LEU A 63 8.08 0.31 -2.49
C LEU A 63 7.72 -1.11 -2.07
N GLN A 64 8.39 -1.66 -1.06
CA GLN A 64 8.04 -3.00 -0.54
C GLN A 64 6.61 -3.03 0.03
N VAL A 65 6.20 -1.98 0.75
CA VAL A 65 4.81 -1.85 1.23
C VAL A 65 3.82 -1.77 0.07
N ALA A 66 4.14 -1.02 -0.98
CA ALA A 66 3.29 -0.92 -2.17
C ALA A 66 3.15 -2.27 -2.89
N VAL A 67 4.25 -2.99 -3.09
CA VAL A 67 4.24 -4.34 -3.67
C VAL A 67 3.41 -5.28 -2.80
N LEU A 68 3.58 -5.26 -1.48
CA LEU A 68 2.78 -6.09 -0.58
C LEU A 68 1.29 -5.73 -0.64
N ALA A 69 0.95 -4.44 -0.78
CA ALA A 69 -0.43 -3.99 -0.91
C ALA A 69 -1.10 -4.50 -2.19
N VAL A 70 -0.35 -4.52 -3.30
CA VAL A 70 -0.80 -5.10 -4.56
C VAL A 70 -1.03 -6.61 -4.39
N LEU A 71 -0.06 -7.33 -3.82
CA LEU A 71 -0.17 -8.79 -3.63
C LEU A 71 -1.26 -9.21 -2.64
N ALA A 72 -1.58 -8.36 -1.66
CA ALA A 72 -2.57 -8.64 -0.63
C ALA A 72 -3.93 -7.99 -0.91
N HIS A 73 -4.12 -7.37 -2.08
CA HIS A 73 -5.30 -6.57 -2.40
C HIS A 73 -6.60 -7.38 -2.28
N GLU A 74 -6.63 -8.59 -2.84
CA GLU A 74 -7.78 -9.51 -2.77
C GLU A 74 -8.17 -9.88 -1.33
N GLN A 75 -7.22 -9.88 -0.38
CA GLN A 75 -7.47 -10.26 1.00
C GLN A 75 -8.02 -9.12 1.86
N LEU A 76 -7.91 -7.88 1.39
CA LEU A 76 -8.17 -6.68 2.17
C LEU A 76 -9.18 -5.73 1.53
N CYS A 77 -9.40 -5.82 0.21
CA CYS A 77 -10.41 -5.02 -0.48
C CYS A 77 -11.80 -5.61 -0.21
N SER A 78 -12.66 -4.82 0.44
CA SER A 78 -14.04 -5.20 0.76
C SER A 78 -15.05 -4.88 -0.35
N ASP A 79 -14.62 -4.21 -1.44
CA ASP A 79 -15.51 -3.81 -2.52
C ASP A 79 -15.61 -4.92 -3.59
N PRO A 80 -16.78 -5.58 -3.75
CA PRO A 80 -16.98 -6.60 -4.77
C PRO A 80 -16.98 -6.06 -6.20
N ARG A 81 -16.95 -4.73 -6.39
CA ARG A 81 -16.90 -4.06 -7.71
C ARG A 81 -15.53 -3.45 -8.01
N CYS A 82 -14.53 -3.71 -7.20
CA CYS A 82 -13.19 -3.18 -7.43
C CYS A 82 -12.61 -3.77 -8.73
N GLU A 83 -12.39 -2.94 -9.74
CA GLU A 83 -11.85 -3.34 -11.06
C GLU A 83 -10.43 -3.94 -10.97
N ASP A 84 -9.76 -3.74 -9.84
CA ASP A 84 -8.41 -4.25 -9.54
C ASP A 84 -8.41 -5.74 -9.13
N HIS A 85 -9.57 -6.37 -8.90
CA HIS A 85 -9.67 -7.80 -8.59
C HIS A 85 -9.29 -8.71 -9.77
N GLU A 86 -9.36 -8.19 -11.00
CA GLU A 86 -9.21 -9.00 -12.23
C GLU A 86 -7.77 -9.00 -12.78
N THR A 87 -6.98 -7.97 -12.43
CA THR A 87 -5.66 -7.70 -13.02
C THR A 87 -4.52 -7.78 -12.01
N GLY A 88 -4.80 -7.70 -10.70
CA GLY A 88 -3.79 -7.63 -9.67
C GLY A 88 -2.87 -6.40 -9.79
N VAL A 89 -3.26 -5.37 -10.54
CA VAL A 89 -2.50 -4.12 -10.72
C VAL A 89 -3.46 -2.94 -10.86
N PRO A 90 -3.34 -1.91 -10.01
CA PRO A 90 -4.22 -0.74 -10.08
C PRO A 90 -3.97 0.12 -11.33
N PRO A 91 -5.01 0.75 -11.93
CA PRO A 91 -4.87 1.62 -13.08
C PRO A 91 -3.99 2.82 -12.71
N GLY A 92 -2.81 2.90 -13.33
CA GLY A 92 -1.81 3.96 -13.08
C GLY A 92 -0.43 3.46 -12.66
N PHE A 93 -0.24 2.15 -12.47
CA PHE A 93 1.08 1.56 -12.22
C PHE A 93 1.90 1.48 -13.53
N SER A 94 2.54 2.58 -13.96
CA SER A 94 3.59 2.50 -15.00
C SER A 94 4.92 2.17 -14.34
N VAL A 95 5.44 0.95 -14.55
CA VAL A 95 6.84 0.62 -14.27
C VAL A 95 7.71 1.29 -15.33
N THR A 96 7.85 2.61 -15.28
CA THR A 96 8.95 3.27 -15.97
C THR A 96 10.19 3.06 -15.12
N ALA A 97 10.94 2.01 -15.47
CA ALA A 97 12.34 1.85 -15.12
C ALA A 97 13.08 3.15 -15.50
N ALA A 98 13.58 3.88 -14.50
CA ALA A 98 14.56 4.92 -14.73
C ALA A 98 15.92 4.24 -14.91
N ALA A 99 16.47 4.39 -16.11
CA ALA A 99 17.83 4.06 -16.51
C ALA A 99 18.88 4.88 -15.74
#